data_AF-A0A8R2NKQ4-F1
#
_entry.id   AF-A0A8R2NKQ4-F1
#
_cell.length_a   1.000
_cell.length_b   1.000
_cell.length_c   1.000
_cell.angle_alpha   90.00
_cell.angle_beta   90.00
_cell.angle_gamma   90.00
#
_symmetry.space_group_name_H-M   'P 1'
#
loop_
_entity.id
_entity.type
_entity.pdbx_description
1 polymer ?
#
loop_
_entity_poly.entity_id
_entity_poly.type
_entity_poly.pdbx_seq_one_letter_code
_entity_poly.pdbx_strand_id
1 'polypeptide(L)'
;MLKYYFDGSLTPTLFLKLLFPEITYLFHLYLTCYLFSIVNEQRESMNFALYSSNWTDMSIKFKKLLLLTMRMNDAENLKMKISMKRIVNMEMFADVRKINILI
;
A
#
# COMPACT_ATOMS: atom_id res chain seq x y z
N MET A 1 -8.03 -22.58 13.34
CA MET A 1 -7.01 -23.59 12.97
C MET A 1 -6.21 -24.12 14.16
N LEU A 2 -5.58 -23.26 14.99
CA LEU A 2 -4.79 -23.64 16.17
C LEU A 2 -5.55 -24.51 17.20
N LYS A 3 -6.83 -24.20 17.45
CA LYS A 3 -7.68 -24.98 18.37
C LYS A 3 -7.78 -26.47 17.97
N TYR A 4 -8.02 -26.75 16.68
CA TYR A 4 -8.13 -28.10 16.14
C TYR A 4 -6.80 -28.90 16.17
N TYR A 5 -5.67 -28.19 16.08
CA TYR A 5 -4.36 -28.81 16.26
C TYR A 5 -4.14 -29.26 17.71
N PHE A 6 -4.47 -28.41 18.68
CA PHE A 6 -4.34 -28.76 20.11
C PHE A 6 -5.34 -29.84 20.57
N ASP A 7 -6.51 -29.91 19.92
CA ASP A 7 -7.51 -30.98 20.16
C ASP A 7 -7.10 -32.33 19.52
N GLY A 8 -5.94 -32.41 18.87
CA GLY A 8 -5.41 -33.63 18.25
C GLY A 8 -6.12 -34.05 16.95
N SER A 9 -7.08 -33.25 16.46
CA SER A 9 -7.86 -33.56 15.26
C SER A 9 -7.07 -33.34 13.95
N LEU A 10 -5.93 -32.65 14.02
CA LEU A 10 -5.09 -32.31 12.87
C LEU A 10 -3.66 -32.82 13.07
N THR A 11 -3.12 -33.54 12.07
CA THR A 11 -1.72 -33.96 12.11
C THR A 11 -0.78 -32.74 11.96
N PRO A 12 0.41 -32.76 12.58
CA PRO A 12 1.37 -31.66 12.47
C PRO A 12 1.77 -31.32 11.03
N THR A 13 1.86 -32.34 10.17
CA THR A 13 2.18 -32.16 8.75
C THR A 13 1.07 -31.44 7.98
N LEU A 14 -0.20 -31.74 8.25
CA LEU A 14 -1.32 -31.06 7.63
C LEU A 14 -1.46 -29.62 8.14
N PHE A 15 -1.21 -29.41 9.44
CA PHE A 15 -1.22 -28.10 10.07
C PHE A 15 -0.16 -27.16 9.48
N LEU A 16 1.09 -27.62 9.35
CA LEU A 16 2.17 -26.84 8.73
C LEU A 16 1.88 -26.51 7.27
N LYS A 17 1.29 -27.44 6.52
CA LYS A 17 0.89 -27.21 5.12
C LYS A 17 -0.19 -26.14 4.95
N LEU A 18 -1.05 -25.94 5.95
CA LEU A 18 -2.08 -24.91 5.93
C LEU A 18 -1.57 -23.53 6.36
N LEU A 19 -0.68 -23.48 7.35
CA LEU A 19 -0.12 -22.21 7.85
C LEU A 19 0.87 -21.55 6.89
N PHE A 20 1.73 -22.33 6.23
CA PHE A 20 2.81 -21.79 5.39
C PHE A 20 2.29 -20.88 4.26
N PRO A 21 1.28 -21.29 3.47
CA PRO A 21 0.71 -20.44 2.43
C PRO A 21 0.08 -19.17 2.98
N GLU A 22 -0.61 -19.25 4.13
CA GLU A 22 -1.27 -18.12 4.76
C GLU A 22 -0.28 -17.05 5.23
N ILE A 23 0.79 -17.48 5.92
CA ILE A 23 1.88 -16.59 6.34
C ILE A 23 2.56 -15.97 5.12
N THR A 24 2.87 -16.78 4.10
CA THR A 24 3.52 -16.31 2.87
C THR A 24 2.65 -15.25 2.18
N TYR A 25 1.35 -15.50 2.06
CA TYR A 25 0.39 -14.56 1.47
C TYR A 25 0.34 -13.24 2.25
N LEU A 26 0.19 -13.32 3.59
CA LEU A 26 0.14 -12.14 4.45
C LEU A 26 1.44 -11.32 4.38
N PHE A 27 2.59 -11.98 4.29
CA PHE A 27 3.88 -11.32 4.15
C PHE A 27 4.01 -10.57 2.82
N HIS A 28 3.65 -11.22 1.70
CA HIS A 28 3.67 -10.57 0.40
C HIS A 28 2.70 -9.38 0.37
N LEU A 29 1.47 -9.57 0.87
CA LEU A 29 0.48 -8.51 0.92
C LEU A 29 0.96 -7.32 1.78
N TYR A 30 1.57 -7.60 2.94
CA TYR A 30 2.16 -6.58 3.80
C TYR A 30 3.24 -5.79 3.08
N LEU A 31 4.22 -6.47 2.47
CA LEU A 31 5.31 -5.81 1.75
C LEU A 31 4.80 -4.93 0.62
N THR A 32 3.87 -5.44 -0.18
CA THR A 32 3.25 -4.65 -1.25
C THR A 32 2.55 -3.41 -0.67
N CYS A 33 1.65 -3.58 0.30
CA CYS A 33 0.92 -2.46 0.90
C CYS A 33 1.85 -1.42 1.55
N TYR A 34 2.93 -1.86 2.18
CA TYR A 34 3.94 -1.00 2.81
C TYR A 34 4.70 -0.17 1.77
N LEU A 35 5.24 -0.81 0.73
CA LEU A 35 5.99 -0.12 -0.32
C LEU A 35 5.11 0.92 -1.03
N PHE A 36 3.87 0.55 -1.38
CA PHE A 36 2.95 1.48 -2.04
C PHE A 36 2.47 2.60 -1.11
N SER A 37 2.35 2.35 0.19
CA SER A 37 2.09 3.43 1.16
C SER A 37 3.21 4.47 1.18
N ILE A 38 4.48 4.04 1.20
CA ILE A 38 5.62 4.96 1.18
C ILE A 38 5.65 5.77 -0.12
N VAL A 39 5.46 5.10 -1.27
CA VAL A 39 5.44 5.80 -2.57
C VAL A 39 4.32 6.85 -2.61
N ASN A 40 3.14 6.51 -2.10
CA ASN A 40 2.02 7.44 -2.03
C ASN A 40 2.31 8.63 -1.11
N GLU A 41 2.89 8.39 0.06
CA GLU A 41 3.22 9.45 1.02
C GLU A 41 4.31 10.39 0.47
N GLN A 42 5.37 9.84 -0.12
CA GLN A 42 6.45 10.62 -0.71
C GLN A 42 5.95 11.50 -1.86
N ARG A 43 5.01 11.00 -2.65
CA ARG A 43 4.38 11.74 -3.75
C ARG A 43 3.60 12.96 -3.25
N GLU A 44 2.74 12.77 -2.24
CA GLU A 44 1.98 13.88 -1.66
C GLU A 44 2.92 14.90 -1.01
N SER A 45 3.95 14.44 -0.30
CA SER A 45 4.98 15.28 0.31
C SER A 45 5.74 16.12 -0.73
N MET A 46 6.11 15.53 -1.87
CA MET A 46 6.77 16.25 -2.96
C MET A 46 5.86 17.33 -3.56
N ASN A 47 4.60 17.01 -3.85
CA ASN A 47 3.65 18.00 -4.38
C ASN A 47 3.42 19.15 -3.38
N PHE A 48 3.32 18.84 -2.09
CA PHE A 48 3.23 19.85 -1.04
C PHE A 48 4.46 20.75 -0.99
N ALA A 49 5.67 20.18 -0.99
CA ALA A 49 6.93 20.93 -0.97
C ALA A 49 7.07 21.85 -2.20
N LEU A 50 6.68 21.35 -3.38
CA LEU A 50 6.65 22.13 -4.62
C LEU A 50 5.65 23.29 -4.53
N TYR A 51 4.47 23.06 -3.96
CA TYR A 51 3.46 24.10 -3.77
C TYR A 51 3.88 25.16 -2.74
N SER A 52 4.54 24.74 -1.66
CA SER A 52 5.03 25.62 -0.59
C SER A 52 6.31 26.38 -0.95
N SER A 53 6.91 26.11 -2.12
CA SER A 53 8.08 26.85 -2.58
C SER A 53 7.74 28.29 -2.98
N ASN A 54 8.74 29.16 -3.15
CA ASN A 54 8.58 30.55 -3.58
C ASN A 54 8.28 30.70 -5.09
N TRP A 55 7.55 29.74 -5.67
CA TRP A 55 7.32 29.66 -7.12
C TRP A 55 6.66 30.90 -7.72
N THR A 56 5.98 31.71 -6.93
CA THR A 56 5.36 32.98 -7.35
C THR A 56 6.38 33.98 -7.87
N ASP A 57 7.59 33.99 -7.30
CA ASP A 57 8.67 34.91 -7.67
C ASP A 57 9.58 34.33 -8.76
N MET A 58 9.34 33.09 -9.16
CA MET A 58 10.15 32.38 -10.15
C MET A 58 9.73 32.71 -11.60
N SER A 59 10.63 32.44 -12.54
CA SER A 59 10.40 32.67 -13.97
C SER A 59 9.20 31.88 -14.52
N ILE A 60 8.60 32.37 -15.61
CA ILE A 60 7.52 31.67 -16.32
C ILE A 60 7.95 30.25 -16.76
N LYS A 61 9.22 30.08 -17.17
CA LYS A 61 9.76 28.77 -17.52
C LYS A 61 9.74 27.81 -16.33
N PHE A 62 10.15 28.27 -15.15
CA PHE A 62 10.09 27.49 -13.92
C PHE A 62 8.65 27.14 -13.54
N LYS A 63 7.73 28.11 -13.57
CA LYS A 63 6.30 27.88 -13.28
C LYS A 63 5.67 26.82 -14.18
N LYS A 64 6.00 26.83 -15.48
CA LYS A 64 5.56 25.81 -16.44
C LYS A 64 6.12 24.43 -16.12
N LEU A 65 7.41 24.34 -15.76
CA LEU A 65 8.04 23.08 -15.37
C LEU A 65 7.44 22.54 -14.07
N LEU A 66 7.25 23.40 -13.07
CA LEU A 66 6.61 23.07 -11.79
C LEU A 66 5.21 22.48 -12.02
N LEU A 67 4.39 23.15 -12.82
CA LEU A 67 3.05 22.68 -13.17
C LEU A 67 3.09 21.34 -13.90
N LEU A 68 4.06 21.15 -14.80
CA LEU A 68 4.25 19.88 -15.49
C LEU A 68 4.61 18.76 -14.49
N THR A 69 5.54 19.01 -13.57
CA THR A 69 5.95 18.04 -12.55
C THR A 69 4.78 17.67 -11.63
N MET A 70 4.02 18.66 -11.13
CA MET A 70 2.84 18.39 -10.31
C MET A 70 1.80 17.56 -11.07
N ARG A 71 1.56 17.90 -12.35
CA ARG A 71 0.64 17.15 -13.22
C ARG A 71 1.14 15.73 -13.48
N MET A 72 2.43 15.52 -13.75
CA MET A 72 2.98 14.17 -13.94
C MET A 72 2.88 13.34 -12.66
N ASN A 73 3.17 13.94 -11.50
CA ASN A 73 3.02 13.28 -10.20
C ASN A 73 1.57 12.89 -9.89
N ASP A 74 0.59 13.64 -10.40
CA ASP A 74 -0.83 13.36 -10.16
C ASP A 74 -1.51 12.49 -11.26
N ALA A 75 -1.16 12.73 -12.53
CA ALA A 75 -1.80 12.14 -13.71
C ALA A 75 -1.56 10.63 -13.86
N GLU A 76 -0.43 10.13 -13.38
CA GLU A 76 -0.07 8.71 -13.55
C GLU A 76 -0.93 7.74 -12.73
N ASN A 77 -1.84 8.20 -11.85
CA ASN A 77 -2.59 7.29 -10.95
C ASN A 77 -1.67 6.25 -10.28
N LEU A 78 -0.40 6.59 -10.00
CA LEU A 78 0.60 5.71 -9.37
C LEU A 78 0.16 5.17 -8.00
N LYS A 79 -0.92 5.74 -7.43
CA LYS A 79 -1.77 5.05 -6.47
C LYS A 79 -2.28 3.76 -7.13
N MET A 80 -1.51 2.68 -7.03
CA MET A 80 -1.95 1.37 -7.50
C MET A 80 -3.32 1.11 -6.90
N LYS A 81 -4.30 1.00 -7.78
CA LYS A 81 -5.70 0.77 -7.45
C LYS A 81 -6.02 -0.64 -7.90
N ILE A 82 -6.44 -1.49 -6.97
CA ILE A 82 -6.98 -2.82 -7.30
C ILE A 82 -8.42 -2.67 -7.82
N SER A 83 -9.10 -1.59 -7.42
CA SER A 83 -10.38 -1.19 -8.00
C SER A 83 -10.54 0.32 -7.90
N MET A 84 -11.59 0.86 -8.54
CA MET A 84 -11.99 2.28 -8.41
C MET A 84 -12.08 2.77 -6.96
N LYS A 85 -12.32 1.87 -6.00
CA LYS A 85 -12.50 2.20 -4.57
C LYS A 85 -11.38 1.72 -3.66
N ARG A 86 -10.41 0.95 -4.15
CA ARG A 86 -9.37 0.35 -3.30
C ARG A 86 -7.98 0.67 -3.82
N ILE A 87 -7.29 1.51 -3.05
CA ILE A 87 -5.89 1.85 -3.22
C ILE A 87 -5.06 0.82 -2.43
N VAL A 88 -3.95 0.37 -3.02
CA VAL A 88 -2.97 -0.47 -2.33
C VAL A 88 -2.17 0.40 -1.38
N ASN A 89 -2.42 0.22 -0.09
CA ASN A 89 -1.80 0.95 1.00
C ASN A 89 -1.95 0.15 2.30
N MET A 90 -1.37 0.64 3.39
CA MET A 90 -1.47 0.00 4.71
C MET A 90 -2.90 -0.08 5.25
N GLU A 91 -3.81 0.81 4.84
CA GLU A 91 -5.23 0.76 5.19
C GLU A 91 -5.89 -0.48 4.59
N MET A 92 -5.65 -0.76 3.31
CA MET A 92 -6.13 -1.99 2.66
C MET A 92 -5.61 -3.25 3.35
N PHE A 93 -4.34 -3.27 3.76
CA PHE A 93 -3.79 -4.39 4.52
C PHE A 93 -4.49 -4.58 5.87
N ALA A 94 -4.77 -3.49 6.60
CA ALA A 94 -5.49 -3.55 7.85
C ALA A 94 -6.90 -4.11 7.67
N ASP A 95 -7.59 -3.74 6.59
CA ASP A 95 -8.93 -4.26 6.26
C ASP A 95 -8.91 -5.74 5.92
N VAL A 96 -7.96 -6.18 5.09
CA VAL A 96 -7.81 -7.61 4.76
C VAL A 96 -7.45 -8.43 6.00
N ARG A 97 -6.57 -7.93 6.88
CA ARG A 97 -6.24 -8.60 8.14
C ARG A 97 -7.46 -8.72 9.07
N LYS A 98 -8.30 -7.68 9.17
CA LYS A 98 -9.52 -7.74 9.98
C LYS A 98 -10.48 -8.83 9.48
N ILE A 99 -10.62 -8.98 8.16
CA ILE A 99 -11.44 -10.04 7.56
C ILE A 99 -10.86 -11.42 7.86
N ASN A 100 -9.55 -11.62 7.68
CA ASN A 100 -8.90 -12.91 7.94
C ASN A 100 -8.89 -13.31 9.43
N ILE A 101 -8.95 -12.36 10.37
CA ILE A 101 -9.09 -12.67 11.80
C ILE A 101 -10.54 -13.08 12.15
N LEU A 102 -11.52 -12.72 11.32
CA LEU A 102 -12.95 -13.00 11.53
C LEU A 102 -13.42 -14.35 10.94
N ILE A 103 -12.53 -15.10 10.28
CA ILE A 103 -12.77 -16.42 9.67
C ILE A 103 -11.90 -17.45 10.38
#